data_AF-A0A202DGI4-F1
#
_entry.id   AF-A0A202DGI4-F1
#
_cell.length_a   1.000
_cell.length_b   1.000
_cell.length_c   1.000
_cell.angle_alpha   90.00
_cell.angle_beta   90.00
_cell.angle_gamma   90.00
#
_symmetry.space_group_name_H-M   'P 1'
#
loop_
_entity.id
_entity.type
_entity.pdbx_description
1 polymer ?
#
loop_
_entity_poly.entity_id
_entity_poly.type
_entity_poly.pdbx_seq_one_letter_code
_entity_poly.pdbx_strand_id
1 'polypeptide(L)'
;MCRNGVKAPVPLRPVVGLFTMDKKEVFGQNQVICMICGKGFTVIGRHLGAAHGMTADEYRAKFDIPLGTALASRAYVARRKKETAQDKELKAELDQTRAAYEKLKFKDPKNKLSLVKG
;
A
#
# COMPACT_ATOMS: atom_id res chain seq x y z
N MET A 1 -23.39 5.03 6.23
CA MET A 1 -23.53 3.64 6.69
C MET A 1 -22.76 2.71 5.76
N CYS A 2 -21.84 1.93 6.32
CA CYS A 2 -20.95 0.99 5.62
C CYS A 2 -21.76 -0.18 5.04
N ARG A 3 -21.64 -0.44 3.73
CA ARG A 3 -22.33 -1.54 3.06
C ARG A 3 -21.62 -2.87 3.37
N ASN A 4 -21.95 -3.46 4.51
CA ASN A 4 -21.63 -4.85 4.82
C ASN A 4 -22.56 -5.77 4.02
N GLY A 5 -22.12 -6.17 2.83
CA GLY A 5 -22.71 -7.25 2.05
C GLY A 5 -21.87 -8.51 2.24
N VAL A 6 -22.24 -9.35 3.20
CA VAL A 6 -21.59 -10.65 3.43
C VAL A 6 -21.97 -11.58 2.28
N LYS A 7 -21.05 -11.80 1.33
CA LYS A 7 -21.26 -12.76 0.25
C LYS A 7 -20.81 -14.14 0.74
N ALA A 8 -21.74 -15.09 0.73
CA ALA A 8 -21.51 -16.49 1.13
C ALA A 8 -20.30 -17.11 0.40
N PRO A 9 -19.56 -18.04 1.04
CA PRO A 9 -18.41 -18.68 0.45
C PRO A 9 -18.85 -19.57 -0.72
N VAL A 10 -18.35 -19.26 -1.91
CA VAL A 10 -18.49 -20.13 -3.08
C VAL A 10 -17.65 -21.38 -2.82
N PRO A 11 -18.18 -22.60 -2.93
CA PRO A 11 -17.39 -23.81 -2.72
C PRO A 11 -16.32 -23.92 -3.81
N LEU A 12 -15.06 -23.73 -3.41
CA LEU A 12 -13.90 -23.88 -4.26
C LEU A 12 -13.71 -25.37 -4.57
N ARG A 13 -13.91 -25.75 -5.83
CA ARG A 13 -13.47 -27.05 -6.35
C ARG A 13 -11.93 -27.04 -6.41
N PRO A 14 -11.25 -28.16 -6.11
CA PRO A 14 -9.80 -28.21 -6.18
C PRO A 14 -9.37 -28.22 -7.64
N VAL A 15 -8.86 -27.09 -8.14
CA VAL A 15 -8.05 -27.09 -9.36
C VAL A 15 -6.71 -27.68 -9.00
N VAL A 16 -6.56 -28.96 -9.34
CA VAL A 16 -5.32 -29.72 -9.25
C VAL A 16 -4.28 -29.03 -10.13
N GLY A 17 -3.21 -28.55 -9.51
CA GLY A 17 -2.10 -27.90 -10.18
C GLY A 17 -1.03 -27.64 -9.13
N LEU A 18 -0.32 -28.70 -8.75
CA LEU A 18 0.84 -28.62 -7.85
C LEU A 18 1.98 -27.94 -8.61
N PHE A 19 1.88 -26.62 -8.79
CA PHE A 19 2.98 -25.80 -9.27
C PHE A 19 3.85 -25.47 -8.06
N THR A 20 4.89 -26.28 -7.82
CA THR A 20 6.02 -25.89 -6.97
C THR A 20 6.81 -24.81 -7.71
N MET A 21 6.25 -23.61 -7.82
CA MET A 21 7.00 -22.47 -8.33
C MET A 21 7.93 -22.00 -7.23
N ASP A 22 9.21 -21.85 -7.55
CA ASP A 22 10.16 -21.28 -6.62
C ASP A 22 9.72 -19.87 -6.24
N LYS A 23 9.81 -19.51 -4.95
CA LYS A 23 9.42 -18.17 -4.45
C LYS A 23 10.08 -17.05 -5.27
N LYS A 24 11.27 -17.29 -5.83
CA LYS A 24 12.01 -16.36 -6.70
C LYS A 24 11.32 -16.10 -8.05
N GLU A 25 10.64 -17.10 -8.61
CA GLU A 25 9.93 -17.00 -9.89
C GLU A 25 8.56 -16.36 -9.72
N VAL A 26 7.93 -16.58 -8.56
CA VAL A 26 6.66 -15.96 -8.20
C VAL A 26 6.77 -14.43 -8.11
N PHE A 27 7.90 -13.91 -7.59
CA PHE A 27 8.16 -12.47 -7.46
C PHE A 27 9.06 -11.93 -8.58
N GLY A 28 8.49 -11.80 -9.78
CA GLY A 28 9.19 -11.26 -10.95
C GLY A 28 9.47 -9.75 -10.90
N GLN A 29 10.24 -9.28 -11.89
CA GLN A 29 10.62 -7.86 -12.01
C GLN A 29 9.41 -6.96 -12.32
N ASN A 30 8.61 -7.36 -13.31
CA ASN A 30 7.47 -6.59 -13.81
C ASN A 30 6.13 -7.05 -13.24
N GLN A 31 6.01 -8.35 -12.93
CA GLN A 31 4.79 -8.97 -12.45
C GLN A 31 5.08 -9.98 -11.34
N VAL A 32 4.06 -10.22 -10.52
CA VAL A 32 4.01 -11.22 -9.45
C VAL A 32 2.87 -12.17 -9.76
N ILE A 33 3.13 -13.46 -9.63
CA ILE A 33 2.14 -14.51 -9.89
C ILE A 33 1.39 -14.81 -8.59
N CYS A 34 0.07 -14.90 -8.64
CA CYS A 34 -0.71 -15.38 -7.49
C CYS A 34 -0.55 -16.90 -7.35
N MET A 35 -0.10 -17.37 -6.18
CA MET A 35 0.11 -18.80 -5.93
C MET A 35 -1.18 -19.59 -5.71
N ILE A 36 -2.34 -18.92 -5.66
CA ILE A 36 -3.66 -19.58 -5.55
C ILE A 36 -4.29 -19.80 -6.92
N CYS A 37 -4.17 -18.82 -7.82
CA CYS A 37 -4.86 -18.85 -9.12
C CYS A 37 -3.95 -18.80 -10.35
N GLY A 38 -2.63 -18.65 -10.17
CA GLY A 38 -1.65 -18.63 -11.26
C GLY A 38 -1.65 -17.36 -12.14
N LYS A 39 -2.46 -16.34 -11.81
CA LYS A 39 -2.56 -15.11 -12.60
C LYS A 39 -1.46 -14.11 -12.24
N GLY A 40 -0.93 -13.41 -13.25
CA GLY A 40 0.08 -12.36 -13.09
C GLY A 40 -0.53 -11.00 -12.77
N PHE A 41 0.06 -10.29 -11.80
CA PHE A 41 -0.36 -8.95 -11.36
C PHE A 41 0.84 -8.08 -11.02
N THR A 42 0.70 -6.76 -11.06
CA THR A 42 1.71 -5.84 -10.52
C THR A 42 1.69 -5.79 -8.99
N VAL A 43 0.50 -5.92 -8.40
CA VAL A 43 0.25 -5.97 -6.95
C VAL A 43 -0.84 -6.99 -6.67
N ILE A 44 -0.57 -8.03 -5.88
CA ILE A 44 -1.55 -9.09 -5.62
C ILE A 44 -2.54 -8.75 -4.49
N GLY A 45 -2.22 -7.79 -3.62
CA GLY A 45 -3.04 -7.48 -2.43
C GLY A 45 -4.52 -7.18 -2.74
N ARG A 46 -4.79 -6.39 -3.80
CA ARG A 46 -6.17 -6.11 -4.24
C ARG A 46 -6.86 -7.34 -4.81
N HIS A 47 -6.11 -8.20 -5.49
CA HIS A 47 -6.61 -9.44 -6.05
C HIS A 47 -7.01 -10.44 -4.95
N LEU A 48 -6.23 -10.53 -3.87
CA LEU A 48 -6.53 -11.41 -2.73
C LEU A 48 -7.91 -11.13 -2.13
N GLY A 49 -8.23 -9.86 -1.86
CA GLY A 49 -9.55 -9.50 -1.33
C GLY A 49 -10.68 -9.74 -2.33
N ALA A 50 -10.48 -9.42 -3.61
CA ALA A 50 -11.51 -9.50 -4.63
C ALA A 50 -11.82 -10.93 -5.11
N ALA A 51 -10.79 -11.78 -5.21
CA ALA A 51 -10.91 -13.13 -5.77
C ALA A 51 -10.89 -14.23 -4.71
N HIS A 52 -10.21 -14.02 -3.59
CA HIS A 52 -9.98 -15.04 -2.56
C HIS A 52 -10.55 -14.67 -1.19
N GLY A 53 -11.12 -13.47 -1.03
CA GLY A 53 -11.72 -13.03 0.23
C GLY A 53 -10.73 -13.04 1.41
N MET A 54 -9.43 -12.90 1.13
CA MET A 54 -8.38 -13.05 2.12
C MET A 54 -7.49 -11.81 2.21
N THR A 55 -6.88 -11.64 3.37
CA THR A 55 -5.92 -10.57 3.63
C THR A 55 -4.52 -10.94 3.15
N ALA A 56 -3.67 -9.92 3.00
CA ALA A 56 -2.26 -10.11 2.66
C ALA A 56 -1.52 -10.94 3.73
N ASP A 57 -1.88 -10.80 5.00
CA ASP A 57 -1.22 -11.48 6.11
C ASP A 57 -1.58 -12.96 6.19
N GLU A 58 -2.86 -13.31 5.97
CA GLU A 58 -3.28 -14.70 5.81
C GLU A 58 -2.60 -15.36 4.60
N TYR A 59 -2.46 -14.64 3.49
CA TYR A 59 -1.74 -15.12 2.32
C TYR A 59 -0.25 -15.37 2.64
N ARG A 60 0.39 -14.45 3.37
CA ARG A 60 1.79 -14.62 3.78
C ARG A 60 1.98 -15.83 4.68
N ALA A 61 1.09 -16.02 5.66
CA ALA A 61 1.12 -17.16 6.57
C ALA A 61 0.95 -18.49 5.83
N LYS A 62 0.04 -18.56 4.85
CA LYS A 62 -0.23 -19.80 4.08
C LYS A 62 0.94 -20.26 3.22
N PHE A 63 1.73 -19.33 2.70
CA PHE A 63 2.85 -19.64 1.78
C PHE A 63 4.22 -19.45 2.43
N ASP A 64 4.28 -19.32 3.75
CA ASP A 64 5.53 -19.13 4.51
C ASP A 64 6.35 -17.95 3.94
N ILE A 65 5.68 -16.82 3.68
CA ILE A 65 6.33 -15.59 3.22
C ILE A 65 6.63 -14.72 4.44
N PRO A 66 7.88 -14.22 4.59
CA PRO A 66 8.22 -13.34 5.70
C PRO A 66 7.32 -12.10 5.78
N LEU A 67 6.89 -11.78 7.00
CA LEU A 67 6.17 -10.54 7.31
C LEU A 67 7.01 -9.34 6.85
N GLY A 68 6.38 -8.42 6.10
CA GLY A 68 7.06 -7.26 5.49
C GLY A 68 7.56 -7.49 4.06
N THR A 69 7.55 -8.72 3.55
CA THR A 69 7.79 -8.97 2.12
C THR A 69 6.70 -8.32 1.28
N ALA A 70 7.11 -7.57 0.26
CA ALA A 70 6.19 -6.90 -0.64
C ALA A 70 5.47 -7.89 -1.56
N LEU A 71 4.14 -7.88 -1.51
CA LEU A 71 3.27 -8.66 -2.39
C LEU A 71 3.04 -7.93 -3.75
N ALA A 72 4.12 -7.41 -4.32
CA ALA A 72 4.11 -6.58 -5.53
C ALA A 72 5.41 -6.77 -6.33
N SER A 73 5.40 -6.38 -7.60
CA SER A 73 6.55 -6.57 -8.47
C SER A 73 7.73 -5.70 -8.03
N ARG A 74 8.96 -6.16 -8.30
CA ARG A 74 10.16 -5.44 -7.85
C ARG A 74 10.24 -4.03 -8.42
N ALA A 75 9.86 -3.86 -9.69
CA ALA A 75 9.78 -2.55 -10.33
C ALA A 75 8.76 -1.64 -9.64
N TYR A 76 7.59 -2.17 -9.27
CA TYR A 76 6.57 -1.40 -8.54
C TYR A 76 7.07 -0.95 -7.16
N VAL A 77 7.70 -1.86 -6.40
CA VAL A 77 8.26 -1.54 -5.08
C VAL A 77 9.36 -0.49 -5.18
N ALA A 78 10.26 -0.61 -6.16
CA ALA A 78 11.32 0.36 -6.40
C ALA A 78 10.76 1.76 -6.73
N ARG A 79 9.76 1.82 -7.62
CA ARG A 79 9.07 3.07 -7.95
C ARG A 79 8.40 3.70 -6.73
N ARG A 80 7.60 2.92 -5.98
CA ARG A 80 6.91 3.42 -4.78
C ARG A 80 7.86 3.91 -3.70
N LYS A 81 9.02 3.26 -3.54
CA LYS A 81 10.07 3.72 -2.61
C LYS A 81 10.63 5.10 -3.01
N LYS A 82 10.88 5.32 -4.31
CA LYS A 82 11.33 6.62 -4.82
C LYS A 82 10.27 7.72 -4.60
N GLU A 83 9.03 7.45 -4.98
CA GLU A 83 7.90 8.38 -4.77
C GLU A 83 7.77 8.77 -3.29
N THR A 84 7.80 7.77 -2.39
CA THR A 84 7.72 8.01 -0.94
C THR A 84 8.89 8.85 -0.41
N ALA A 85 10.09 8.72 -0.98
CA ALA A 85 11.23 9.54 -0.60
C ALA A 85 11.04 11.00 -1.02
N GLN A 86 10.56 11.22 -2.25
CA GLN A 86 10.24 12.55 -2.78
C GLN A 86 9.10 13.22 -2.00
N ASP A 87 8.04 12.48 -1.68
CA ASP A 87 6.91 12.98 -0.89
C ASP A 87 7.36 13.45 0.50
N LYS A 88 8.32 12.75 1.11
CA LYS A 88 8.86 13.11 2.43
C LYS A 88 9.70 14.39 2.36
N GLU A 89 10.49 14.55 1.32
CA GLU A 89 11.29 15.76 1.08
C GLU A 89 10.38 16.98 0.88
N LEU A 90 9.39 16.86 -0.03
CA LEU A 90 8.41 17.91 -0.27
C LEU A 90 7.65 18.27 1.01
N LYS A 91 7.25 17.27 1.80
CA LYS A 91 6.56 17.50 3.07
C LYS A 91 7.44 18.27 4.06
N ALA A 92 8.72 17.92 4.17
CA ALA A 92 9.64 18.62 5.06
C ALA A 92 9.79 20.10 4.67
N GLU A 93 9.91 20.40 3.37
CA GLU A 93 10.01 21.78 2.89
C GLU A 93 8.72 22.58 3.11
N LEU A 94 7.56 21.97 2.87
CA LEU A 94 6.26 22.59 3.16
C LEU A 94 6.09 22.91 4.64
N ASP A 95 6.50 21.99 5.52
CA ASP A 95 6.41 22.18 6.97
C ASP A 95 7.38 23.29 7.44
N GLN A 96 8.57 23.41 6.85
CA GLN A 96 9.49 24.54 7.09
C GLN A 96 8.90 25.87 6.61
N THR A 97 8.35 25.91 5.40
CA THR A 97 7.70 27.10 4.82
C THR A 97 6.54 27.55 5.69
N ARG A 98 5.69 26.61 6.13
CA ARG A 98 4.58 26.89 7.07
C ARG A 98 5.08 27.47 8.38
N ALA A 99 6.14 26.89 8.96
CA ALA A 99 6.73 27.41 10.20
C ALA A 99 7.36 28.80 10.04
N ALA A 100 7.98 29.08 8.89
CA ALA A 100 8.53 30.41 8.59
C ALA A 100 7.41 31.44 8.42
N TYR A 101 6.36 31.11 7.66
CA TYR A 101 5.19 31.99 7.50
C TYR A 101 4.51 32.29 8.84
N GLU A 102 4.33 31.29 9.70
CA GLU A 102 3.75 31.50 11.03
C GLU A 102 4.57 32.47 11.89
N LYS A 103 5.90 32.40 11.80
CA LYS A 103 6.80 33.35 12.47
C LYS A 103 6.70 34.77 11.91
N LEU A 104 6.51 34.92 10.59
CA LEU A 104 6.33 36.22 9.96
C LEU A 104 4.98 36.84 10.34
N LYS A 105 3.90 36.04 10.31
CA LYS A 105 2.54 36.42 10.70
C LYS A 105 2.48 37.05 12.10
N PHE A 106 3.27 36.54 13.05
CA PHE A 106 3.35 37.09 14.42
C PHE A 106 4.16 38.40 14.53
N LYS A 107 5.09 38.64 13.59
CA LYS A 107 5.96 39.82 13.57
C LYS A 107 5.33 41.03 12.87
N ASP A 108 4.35 40.82 11.99
CA ASP A 108 3.65 41.90 11.31
C ASP A 108 2.77 42.70 12.30
N PRO A 109 3.08 43.99 12.59
CA PRO A 109 2.33 44.79 13.56
C PRO A 109 0.87 45.03 13.15
N LYS A 110 0.55 44.92 11.86
CA LYS A 110 -0.83 45.00 11.33
C LYS A 110 -1.66 43.72 11.51
N ASN A 111 -1.03 42.56 11.73
CA ASN A 111 -1.74 41.27 11.92
C ASN A 111 -1.79 40.82 13.39
N LYS A 112 -1.13 41.55 14.29
CA LYS A 112 -1.15 41.32 15.74
C LYS A 112 -2.54 41.45 16.39
N LEU A 113 -3.54 41.96 15.66
CA LEU A 113 -4.89 42.28 16.18
C LEU A 113 -5.94 41.17 15.97
N SER A 114 -5.66 40.06 15.27
CA SER A 114 -6.70 39.05 14.99
C SER A 114 -6.72 37.82 15.92
N LEU A 115 -5.86 37.76 16.95
CA LEU A 115 -5.80 36.62 17.89
C LEU A 115 -6.36 36.94 19.29
N VAL A 116 -7.29 37.89 19.40
CA VAL A 116 -8.07 38.10 20.63
C VAL A 116 -9.53 38.37 20.26
N LYS A 117 -10.40 37.43 20.69
CA LYS A 117 -11.88 37.44 20.75
C LYS A 117 -12.65 36.85 19.57
N GLY A 118 -13.51 35.91 19.96
CA GLY A 118 -14.48 35.12 19.20
C GLY A 118 -14.81 33.89 20.04
#